data_AF-A0A4U7KRP6-F1
#
_entry.id   AF-A0A4U7KRP6-F1
#
_cell.length_a   1.000
_cell.length_b   1.000
_cell.length_c   1.000
_cell.angle_alpha   90.00
_cell.angle_beta   90.00
_cell.angle_gamma   90.00
#
_symmetry.space_group_name_H-M   'P 1'
#
loop_
_entity.id
_entity.type
_entity.pdbx_description
1 polymer ?
#
loop_
_entity_poly.entity_id
_entity_poly.type
_entity_poly.pdbx_seq_one_letter_code
_entity_poly.pdbx_strand_id
1 'polypeptide(L)'
;MSNMNGTSASASSTSSSGLVLHHLELSRSNRILFLLEELQVPYEVKVYKRDPVTRLAGDDLKQVHPLGRSPVLADGGLVIIETNAIIEHLLLHYYDPARVSLGPQLGQKTQASIDLSAWIQFGEASVMLHGISMMYAIKGGAASEDGSAGVEKVSARGIKADLAYVEETLQKNRGQLVAGYDFTAADCAMLVSVDMVWHILCLKSEQWRSNLGLELGPATKAWMDKCMKRPAFRAALRKEGVPEGQSDWLAAYFGGANSASSSQACKKARKSLFRPCIDLHEGVVKQIVGGTLTDTDSTLKTNFVATHSPAHFASLYRQHKLTGGHVIKLGPRNDEAATAAVSAWPQGLHVGGGINGDNASEWLQKGAEKVIVTSYLFPQCKFSLERLQDLSAQVGKQRLVVDVSCRKKGDRWIVAMNRWQDMTDMEVNKQSLDLLAEHCSEFLIHAADVEGLCQGIDQELVEKLGEWVTIPTTYAGGARHIGDLELVDRLSHGKVDLTFGSALDIFGGTGVTLDELVRWNDGAHNKNA
;
A
#
# COMPACT_ATOMS: atom_id res chain seq x y z
N MET A 1 -72.11 2.39 -3.66
CA MET A 1 -71.67 1.00 -3.84
C MET A 1 -71.37 0.78 -5.32
N SER A 2 -70.21 0.19 -5.61
CA SER A 2 -69.76 -0.45 -6.88
C SER A 2 -69.76 0.42 -8.16
N ASN A 3 -68.62 0.99 -8.60
CA ASN A 3 -67.50 0.37 -9.36
C ASN A 3 -67.93 -0.53 -10.53
N MET A 4 -67.59 -0.14 -11.77
CA MET A 4 -66.76 -0.97 -12.67
C MET A 4 -65.97 -0.06 -13.64
N ASN A 5 -64.66 -0.07 -13.44
CA ASN A 5 -63.62 0.53 -14.29
C ASN A 5 -63.42 -0.30 -15.55
N GLY A 6 -63.34 0.39 -16.70
CA GLY A 6 -62.70 -0.11 -17.91
C GLY A 6 -61.49 0.76 -18.23
N THR A 7 -60.38 0.54 -17.52
CA THR A 7 -59.09 1.17 -17.83
C THR A 7 -58.31 0.25 -18.75
N SER A 8 -58.18 0.68 -20.02
CA SER A 8 -57.18 0.16 -20.95
C SER A 8 -55.80 0.46 -20.37
N ALA A 9 -55.11 -0.57 -19.89
CA ALA A 9 -53.69 -0.50 -19.60
C ALA A 9 -52.96 -0.32 -20.94
N SER A 10 -52.57 0.91 -21.25
CA SER A 10 -51.51 1.16 -22.21
C SER A 10 -50.24 0.57 -21.61
N ALA A 11 -49.84 -0.59 -22.11
CA ALA A 11 -48.50 -1.10 -21.89
C ALA A 11 -47.50 0.00 -22.31
N SER A 12 -46.83 0.61 -21.34
CA SER A 12 -45.67 1.46 -21.62
C SER A 12 -44.62 0.56 -22.24
N SER A 13 -44.51 0.64 -23.56
CA SER A 13 -43.38 0.11 -24.30
C SER A 13 -42.13 0.71 -23.67
N THR A 14 -41.40 -0.11 -22.92
CA THR A 14 -40.01 0.15 -22.57
C THR A 14 -39.23 0.14 -23.87
N SER A 15 -39.24 1.29 -24.56
CA SER A 15 -38.27 1.66 -25.56
C SER A 15 -36.91 1.32 -24.99
N SER A 16 -36.22 0.32 -25.57
CA SER A 16 -34.79 0.16 -25.35
C SER A 16 -34.18 1.52 -25.67
N SER A 17 -33.65 2.21 -24.67
CA SER A 17 -33.35 3.65 -24.68
C SER A 17 -32.41 4.11 -25.79
N GLY A 18 -31.91 3.23 -26.66
CA GLY A 18 -31.02 3.58 -27.77
C GLY A 18 -29.72 4.23 -27.31
N LEU A 19 -29.47 4.23 -25.99
CA LEU A 19 -28.41 4.96 -25.33
C LEU A 19 -27.15 4.10 -25.31
N VAL A 20 -26.15 4.48 -26.10
CA VAL A 20 -24.89 3.76 -26.22
C VAL A 20 -23.75 4.71 -25.84
N LEU A 21 -23.01 4.35 -24.79
CA LEU A 21 -21.78 5.04 -24.44
C LEU A 21 -20.59 4.37 -25.13
N HIS A 22 -19.92 5.12 -26.01
CA HIS A 22 -18.64 4.73 -26.58
C HIS A 22 -17.52 5.18 -25.64
N HIS A 23 -16.99 4.21 -24.88
CA HIS A 23 -16.05 4.42 -23.78
C HIS A 23 -14.66 3.91 -24.16
N LEU A 24 -13.64 4.76 -24.07
CA LEU A 24 -12.24 4.34 -24.14
C LEU A 24 -11.74 3.92 -22.76
N GLU A 25 -11.09 2.76 -22.65
CA GLU A 25 -10.51 2.27 -21.40
C GLU A 25 -9.54 3.29 -20.77
N LEU A 26 -9.52 3.36 -19.44
CA LEU A 26 -8.61 4.21 -18.67
C LEU A 26 -8.67 5.66 -19.17
N SER A 27 -9.86 6.23 -19.21
CA SER A 27 -10.08 7.56 -19.79
C SER A 27 -11.02 8.41 -18.95
N ARG A 28 -10.99 9.72 -19.24
CA ARG A 28 -11.88 10.71 -18.62
C ARG A 28 -13.36 10.41 -18.83
N SER A 29 -13.73 9.49 -19.73
CA SER A 29 -15.13 9.09 -19.95
C SER A 29 -15.73 8.28 -18.80
N ASN A 30 -14.93 7.81 -17.83
CA ASN A 30 -15.44 7.15 -16.62
C ASN A 30 -16.52 7.99 -15.90
N ARG A 31 -16.39 9.32 -15.86
CA ARG A 31 -17.42 10.19 -15.25
C ARG A 31 -18.80 10.06 -15.88
N ILE A 32 -18.87 9.72 -17.18
CA ILE A 32 -20.14 9.48 -17.87
C ILE A 32 -20.70 8.12 -17.49
N LEU A 33 -19.85 7.08 -17.42
CA LEU A 33 -20.25 5.78 -16.87
C LEU A 33 -20.80 5.95 -15.45
N PHE A 34 -20.08 6.68 -14.60
CA PHE A 34 -20.50 6.94 -13.23
C PHE A 34 -21.85 7.66 -13.16
N LEU A 35 -22.05 8.70 -13.98
CA LEU A 35 -23.33 9.39 -14.05
C LEU A 35 -24.47 8.49 -14.55
N LEU A 36 -24.23 7.64 -15.56
CA LEU A 36 -25.23 6.70 -16.07
C LEU A 36 -25.63 5.65 -15.01
N GLU A 37 -24.67 5.16 -14.22
CA GLU A 37 -24.94 4.28 -13.08
C GLU A 37 -25.77 4.97 -11.99
N GLU A 38 -25.46 6.23 -11.67
CA GLU A 38 -26.22 7.04 -10.71
C GLU A 38 -27.63 7.38 -11.21
N LEU A 39 -27.79 7.63 -12.51
CA LEU A 39 -29.10 7.86 -13.13
C LEU A 39 -29.95 6.59 -13.19
N GLN A 40 -29.35 5.40 -13.04
CA GLN A 40 -30.04 4.12 -13.10
C GLN A 40 -30.90 3.97 -14.36
N VAL A 41 -30.43 4.49 -15.50
CA VAL A 41 -31.11 4.33 -16.79
C VAL A 41 -30.53 3.14 -17.55
N PRO A 42 -31.33 2.43 -18.36
CA PRO A 42 -30.79 1.42 -19.27
C PRO A 42 -29.84 2.07 -20.29
N TYR A 43 -28.68 1.47 -20.54
CA TYR A 43 -27.74 1.88 -21.58
C TYR A 43 -26.82 0.71 -21.96
N GLU A 44 -26.25 0.77 -23.16
CA GLU A 44 -25.19 -0.12 -23.61
C GLU A 44 -23.83 0.60 -23.49
N VAL A 45 -22.79 -0.14 -23.09
CA VAL A 45 -21.40 0.36 -23.13
C VAL A 45 -20.64 -0.37 -24.22
N LYS A 46 -20.12 0.39 -25.18
CA LYS A 46 -19.15 -0.12 -26.15
C LYS A 46 -17.75 0.31 -25.72
N VAL A 47 -16.96 -0.67 -25.28
CA VAL A 47 -15.61 -0.43 -24.77
C VAL A 47 -14.58 -0.50 -25.90
N TYR A 48 -13.75 0.53 -25.96
CA TYR A 48 -12.65 0.70 -26.90
C TYR A 48 -11.34 0.57 -26.13
N LYS A 49 -10.37 -0.14 -26.72
CA LYS A 49 -9.04 -0.29 -26.12
C LYS A 49 -8.10 0.80 -26.64
N ARG A 50 -7.14 1.18 -25.79
CA ARG A 50 -6.06 2.06 -26.25
C ARG A 50 -5.09 1.26 -27.11
N ASP A 51 -4.49 1.93 -28.07
CA ASP A 51 -3.37 1.35 -28.81
C ASP A 51 -2.26 0.97 -27.81
N PRO A 52 -1.75 -0.27 -27.83
CA PRO A 52 -0.84 -0.76 -26.80
C PRO A 52 0.51 -0.03 -26.78
N VAL A 53 0.89 0.64 -27.88
CA VAL A 53 2.17 1.33 -28.03
C VAL A 53 2.03 2.81 -27.72
N THR A 54 1.16 3.51 -28.45
CA THR A 54 0.98 4.97 -28.35
C THR A 54 0.09 5.36 -27.17
N ARG A 55 -0.69 4.42 -26.62
CA ARG A 55 -1.73 4.64 -25.60
C ARG A 55 -2.82 5.62 -26.04
N LEU A 56 -2.86 5.99 -27.32
CA LEU A 56 -3.90 6.84 -27.92
C LEU A 56 -5.15 6.02 -28.24
N ALA A 57 -6.24 6.72 -28.57
CA ALA A 57 -7.44 6.09 -29.12
C ALA A 57 -7.14 5.48 -30.50
N GLY A 58 -7.70 4.30 -30.76
CA GLY A 58 -7.67 3.67 -32.08
C GLY A 58 -8.54 4.39 -33.11
N ASP A 59 -8.38 4.01 -34.39
CA ASP A 59 -9.17 4.57 -35.50
C ASP A 59 -10.64 4.10 -35.51
N ASP A 60 -10.98 3.08 -34.73
CA ASP A 60 -12.34 2.56 -34.58
C ASP A 60 -13.33 3.59 -34.02
N LEU A 61 -12.89 4.52 -33.17
CA LEU A 61 -13.72 5.64 -32.72
C LEU A 61 -14.07 6.62 -33.86
N LYS A 62 -13.28 6.68 -34.94
CA LYS A 62 -13.62 7.52 -36.12
C LYS A 62 -14.86 7.03 -36.86
N GLN A 63 -15.20 5.75 -36.69
CA GLN A 63 -16.44 5.17 -37.23
C GLN A 63 -17.69 5.67 -36.51
N VAL A 64 -17.52 6.20 -35.28
CA VAL A 64 -18.61 6.77 -34.47
C VAL A 64 -18.70 8.28 -34.68
N HIS A 65 -17.56 8.98 -34.58
CA HIS A 65 -17.50 10.42 -34.81
C HIS A 65 -16.14 10.80 -35.44
N PRO A 66 -16.09 11.71 -36.44
CA PRO A 66 -14.84 12.04 -37.18
C PRO A 66 -13.65 12.46 -36.31
N LEU A 67 -13.90 13.01 -35.12
CA LEU A 67 -12.87 13.40 -34.17
C LEU A 67 -12.09 12.22 -33.57
N GLY A 68 -12.65 11.00 -33.58
CA GLY A 68 -11.99 9.79 -33.07
C GLY A 68 -11.63 9.84 -31.58
N ARG A 69 -12.42 10.56 -30.77
CA ARG A 69 -12.18 10.77 -29.33
C ARG A 69 -13.34 10.22 -28.50
N SER A 70 -13.04 9.90 -27.24
CA SER A 70 -13.99 9.45 -26.22
C SER A 70 -14.08 10.51 -25.11
N PRO A 71 -15.24 10.66 -24.45
CA PRO A 71 -16.51 9.93 -24.67
C PRO A 71 -17.26 10.36 -25.94
N VAL A 72 -18.08 9.44 -26.47
CA VAL A 72 -19.20 9.76 -27.38
C VAL A 72 -20.46 9.06 -26.87
N LEU A 73 -21.56 9.79 -26.76
CA LEU A 73 -22.87 9.22 -26.43
C LEU A 73 -23.72 9.18 -27.70
N ALA A 74 -24.18 8.00 -28.08
CA ALA A 74 -25.24 7.84 -29.08
C ALA A 74 -26.59 7.72 -28.36
N ASP A 75 -27.58 8.47 -28.83
CA ASP A 75 -28.93 8.45 -28.29
C ASP A 75 -29.93 8.55 -29.43
N GLY A 76 -30.51 7.41 -29.83
CA GLY A 76 -31.34 7.31 -31.02
C GLY A 76 -30.58 7.74 -32.28
N GLY A 77 -30.98 8.86 -32.88
CA GLY A 77 -30.32 9.44 -34.06
C GLY A 77 -29.22 10.47 -33.75
N LEU A 78 -28.97 10.76 -32.47
CA LEU A 78 -28.01 11.78 -32.04
C LEU A 78 -26.64 11.15 -31.77
N VAL A 79 -25.58 11.89 -32.12
CA VAL A 79 -24.19 11.60 -31.76
C VAL A 79 -23.66 12.81 -31.00
N ILE A 80 -23.45 12.66 -29.70
CA ILE A 80 -23.10 13.74 -28.79
C ILE A 80 -21.65 13.56 -28.34
N ILE A 81 -20.85 14.58 -28.60
CA ILE A 81 -19.46 14.67 -28.17
C ILE A 81 -19.32 15.75 -27.10
N GLU A 82 -18.14 15.83 -26.49
CA GLU A 82 -17.82 16.66 -25.34
C GLU A 82 -18.50 16.20 -24.05
N THR A 83 -17.67 15.90 -23.05
CA THR A 83 -18.09 15.37 -21.75
C THR A 83 -19.23 16.19 -21.13
N ASN A 84 -19.10 17.51 -21.08
CA ASN A 84 -20.05 18.35 -20.36
C ASN A 84 -21.38 18.45 -21.12
N ALA A 85 -21.35 18.46 -22.45
CA ALA A 85 -22.57 18.39 -23.26
C ALA A 85 -23.31 17.06 -23.07
N ILE A 86 -22.57 15.95 -22.96
CA ILE A 86 -23.14 14.63 -22.62
C ILE A 86 -23.80 14.66 -21.24
N ILE A 87 -23.14 15.24 -20.22
CA ILE A 87 -23.72 15.36 -18.86
C ILE A 87 -24.99 16.20 -18.90
N GLU A 88 -24.98 17.36 -19.56
CA GLU A 88 -26.14 18.24 -19.69
C GLU A 88 -27.31 17.55 -20.40
N HIS A 89 -27.04 16.84 -21.51
CA HIS A 89 -28.04 16.04 -22.22
C HIS A 89 -28.70 14.99 -21.31
N LEU A 90 -27.89 14.24 -20.56
CA LEU A 90 -28.39 13.23 -19.63
C LEU A 90 -29.24 13.86 -18.52
N LEU A 91 -28.84 15.02 -17.99
CA LEU A 91 -29.62 15.74 -16.98
C LEU A 91 -30.92 16.34 -17.51
N LEU A 92 -30.95 16.79 -18.77
CA LEU A 92 -32.15 17.38 -19.35
C LEU A 92 -33.19 16.34 -19.77
N HIS A 93 -32.76 15.14 -20.17
CA HIS A 93 -33.63 14.15 -20.80
C HIS A 93 -33.85 12.86 -19.98
N TYR A 94 -32.96 12.54 -19.04
CA TYR A 94 -32.99 11.27 -18.30
C TYR A 94 -33.03 11.42 -16.78
N TYR A 95 -32.70 12.60 -16.24
CA TYR A 95 -32.78 12.86 -14.81
C TYR A 95 -34.23 13.10 -14.37
N ASP A 96 -34.66 12.29 -13.42
CA ASP A 96 -35.93 12.43 -12.72
C ASP A 96 -35.66 12.55 -11.21
N PRO A 97 -35.85 13.75 -10.61
CA PRO A 97 -35.61 13.96 -9.18
C PRO A 97 -36.56 13.16 -8.27
N ALA A 98 -37.66 12.60 -8.80
CA ALA A 98 -38.53 11.70 -8.05
C ALA A 98 -37.93 10.28 -7.91
N ARG A 99 -36.95 9.92 -8.76
CA ARG A 99 -36.35 8.58 -8.81
C ARG A 99 -34.95 8.53 -8.19
N VAL A 100 -34.12 9.51 -8.50
CA VAL A 100 -32.76 9.64 -8.00
C VAL A 100 -32.49 11.10 -7.63
N SER A 101 -31.57 11.37 -6.69
CA SER A 101 -31.20 12.74 -6.32
C SER A 101 -29.81 13.04 -6.87
N LEU A 102 -29.74 13.86 -7.93
CA LEU A 102 -28.50 14.29 -8.58
C LEU A 102 -28.36 15.80 -8.69
N GLY A 103 -29.02 16.52 -7.78
CA GLY A 103 -28.98 17.97 -7.71
C GLY A 103 -30.27 18.65 -8.16
N PRO A 104 -30.25 19.99 -8.29
CA PRO A 104 -31.36 20.74 -8.84
C PRO A 104 -31.60 20.41 -10.32
N GLN A 105 -32.81 20.67 -10.82
CA GLN A 105 -33.10 20.56 -12.25
C GLN A 105 -32.27 21.59 -13.02
N LEU A 106 -31.52 21.13 -14.02
CA LEU A 106 -30.71 21.99 -14.87
C LEU A 106 -31.57 22.95 -15.71
N GLY A 107 -31.06 24.16 -15.96
CA GLY A 107 -31.71 25.16 -16.81
C GLY A 107 -32.74 26.03 -16.10
N GLN A 108 -32.99 25.79 -14.80
CA GLN A 108 -33.83 26.66 -14.00
C GLN A 108 -33.09 27.94 -13.62
N LYS A 109 -33.81 29.07 -13.54
CA LYS A 109 -33.26 30.35 -13.08
C LYS A 109 -33.11 30.40 -11.56
N THR A 110 -32.28 29.51 -11.01
CA THR A 110 -31.98 29.40 -9.58
C THR A 110 -30.48 29.32 -9.36
N GLN A 111 -30.01 29.77 -8.20
CA GLN A 111 -28.57 29.72 -7.88
C GLN A 111 -28.04 28.28 -7.88
N ALA A 112 -28.78 27.34 -7.29
CA ALA A 112 -28.36 25.94 -7.26
C ALA A 112 -28.22 25.34 -8.67
N SER A 113 -29.11 25.65 -9.61
CA SER A 113 -28.97 25.19 -11.01
C SER A 113 -27.75 25.81 -11.69
N ILE A 114 -27.43 27.07 -11.38
CA ILE A 114 -26.22 27.75 -11.89
C ILE A 114 -24.98 27.11 -11.29
N ASP A 115 -24.95 26.86 -9.98
CA ASP A 115 -23.82 26.25 -9.27
C ASP A 115 -23.56 24.82 -9.78
N LEU A 116 -24.62 24.02 -10.02
CA LEU A 116 -24.50 22.70 -10.62
C LEU A 116 -23.83 22.78 -12.00
N SER A 117 -24.32 23.66 -12.88
CA SER A 117 -23.74 23.85 -14.21
C SER A 117 -22.29 24.36 -14.12
N ALA A 118 -22.02 25.32 -13.24
CA ALA A 118 -20.69 25.87 -13.03
C ALA A 118 -19.70 24.79 -12.61
N TRP A 119 -20.03 23.92 -11.65
CA TRP A 119 -19.14 22.84 -11.22
C TRP A 119 -18.92 21.77 -12.29
N ILE A 120 -19.95 21.43 -13.07
CA ILE A 120 -19.80 20.53 -14.23
C ILE A 120 -18.78 21.12 -15.21
N GLN A 121 -18.86 22.42 -15.49
CA GLN A 121 -17.93 23.11 -16.36
C GLN A 121 -16.53 23.25 -15.75
N PHE A 122 -16.44 23.56 -14.46
CA PHE A 122 -15.22 23.80 -13.71
C PHE A 122 -14.23 22.62 -13.77
N GLY A 123 -14.76 21.38 -13.76
CA GLY A 123 -13.93 20.17 -13.85
C GLY A 123 -13.05 20.15 -15.10
N GLU A 124 -13.58 20.50 -16.27
CA GLU A 124 -12.81 20.54 -17.52
C GLU A 124 -12.16 21.90 -17.78
N ALA A 125 -12.89 23.00 -17.56
CA ALA A 125 -12.48 24.35 -17.93
C ALA A 125 -11.48 24.99 -16.95
N SER A 126 -11.34 24.46 -15.74
CA SER A 126 -10.41 24.97 -14.73
C SER A 126 -9.45 23.88 -14.27
N VAL A 127 -9.96 22.86 -13.55
CA VAL A 127 -9.12 21.82 -12.93
C VAL A 127 -8.30 21.07 -13.98
N MET A 128 -8.96 20.51 -14.99
CA MET A 128 -8.24 19.76 -16.02
C MET A 128 -7.43 20.64 -16.97
N LEU A 129 -7.86 21.88 -17.23
CA LEU A 129 -7.10 22.81 -18.07
C LEU A 129 -5.67 22.99 -17.53
N HIS A 130 -5.55 23.33 -16.24
CA HIS A 130 -4.23 23.47 -15.62
C HIS A 130 -3.54 22.11 -15.41
N GLY A 131 -4.32 21.07 -15.10
CA GLY A 131 -3.82 19.68 -14.97
C GLY A 131 -3.12 19.17 -16.23
N ILE A 132 -3.74 19.32 -17.41
CA ILE A 132 -3.20 18.88 -18.70
C ILE A 132 -1.94 19.68 -19.05
N SER A 133 -1.94 21.00 -18.79
CA SER A 133 -0.75 21.83 -18.96
C SER A 133 0.44 21.28 -18.15
N MET A 134 0.20 20.95 -16.86
CA MET A 134 1.22 20.34 -16.01
C MET A 134 1.62 18.94 -16.51
N MET A 135 0.66 18.11 -16.95
CA MET A 135 0.95 16.79 -17.49
C MET A 135 1.88 16.87 -18.71
N TYR A 136 1.64 17.81 -19.61
CA TYR A 136 2.50 18.01 -20.78
C TYR A 136 3.87 18.58 -20.41
N ALA A 137 3.96 19.46 -19.41
CA ALA A 137 5.25 19.90 -18.90
C ALA A 137 6.06 18.72 -18.33
N ILE A 138 5.43 17.83 -17.57
CA ILE A 138 6.06 16.63 -17.00
C ILE A 138 6.45 15.64 -18.11
N LYS A 139 5.51 15.22 -18.96
CA LYS A 139 5.76 14.22 -20.00
C LYS A 139 6.67 14.73 -21.13
N GLY A 140 6.66 16.04 -21.38
CA GLY A 140 7.53 16.69 -22.36
C GLY A 140 8.93 17.01 -21.84
N GLY A 141 9.24 16.69 -20.59
CA GLY A 141 10.56 16.95 -19.99
C GLY A 141 10.86 18.42 -19.69
N ALA A 142 9.84 19.28 -19.69
CA ALA A 142 9.97 20.72 -19.37
C ALA A 142 9.83 21.02 -17.87
N ALA A 143 9.43 20.03 -17.06
CA ALA A 143 9.35 20.11 -15.60
C ALA A 143 10.72 19.88 -14.95
N SER A 144 11.12 20.72 -13.99
CA SER A 144 12.36 20.53 -13.23
C SER A 144 12.18 19.48 -12.13
N GLU A 145 13.27 19.07 -11.48
CA GLU A 145 13.21 18.14 -10.34
C GLU A 145 12.64 18.79 -9.07
N ASP A 146 12.82 20.11 -8.93
CA ASP A 146 12.52 20.90 -7.74
C ASP A 146 11.32 21.86 -7.88
N GLY A 147 10.68 21.94 -9.05
CA GLY A 147 9.52 22.81 -9.29
C GLY A 147 9.89 24.26 -9.60
N SER A 148 11.12 24.51 -10.05
CA SER A 148 11.65 25.85 -10.31
C SER A 148 11.33 26.39 -11.71
N ALA A 149 10.91 25.55 -12.66
CA ALA A 149 10.70 25.96 -14.05
C ALA A 149 9.48 26.89 -14.21
N GLY A 150 9.56 27.81 -15.16
CA GLY A 150 8.51 28.81 -15.39
C GLY A 150 7.14 28.18 -15.72
N VAL A 151 7.12 27.16 -16.57
CA VAL A 151 5.88 26.45 -16.96
C VAL A 151 5.21 25.74 -15.79
N GLU A 152 6.00 25.24 -14.83
CA GLU A 152 5.50 24.61 -13.62
C GLU A 152 4.86 25.64 -12.71
N LYS A 153 5.54 26.76 -12.46
CA LYS A 153 5.01 27.84 -11.62
C LYS A 153 3.69 28.40 -12.16
N VAL A 154 3.57 28.56 -13.47
CA VAL A 154 2.33 29.01 -14.12
C VAL A 154 1.21 27.99 -13.95
N SER A 155 1.48 26.72 -14.28
CA SER A 155 0.49 25.65 -14.14
C SER A 155 0.09 25.43 -12.67
N ALA A 156 1.08 25.41 -11.76
CA ALA A 156 0.89 25.24 -10.33
C ALA A 156 0.08 26.37 -9.69
N ARG A 157 0.27 27.61 -10.13
CA ARG A 157 -0.56 28.74 -9.68
C ARG A 157 -2.05 28.50 -9.97
N GLY A 158 -2.36 28.02 -11.18
CA GLY A 158 -3.74 27.66 -11.56
C GLY A 158 -4.27 26.49 -10.75
N ILE A 159 -3.54 25.38 -10.70
CA ILE A 159 -3.93 24.18 -9.93
C ILE A 159 -4.16 24.52 -8.45
N LYS A 160 -3.28 25.32 -7.85
CA LYS A 160 -3.40 25.73 -6.45
C LYS A 160 -4.67 26.54 -6.22
N ALA A 161 -4.98 27.48 -7.11
CA ALA A 161 -6.20 28.28 -7.00
C ALA A 161 -7.45 27.38 -7.12
N ASP A 162 -7.45 26.45 -8.07
CA ASP A 162 -8.58 25.55 -8.30
C ASP A 162 -8.80 24.61 -7.09
N LEU A 163 -7.74 23.96 -6.59
CA LEU A 163 -7.83 23.05 -5.45
C LEU A 163 -8.19 23.79 -4.16
N ALA A 164 -7.69 25.00 -3.95
CA ALA A 164 -8.09 25.83 -2.82
C ALA A 164 -9.58 26.20 -2.89
N TYR A 165 -10.10 26.53 -4.07
CA TYR A 165 -11.51 26.84 -4.26
C TYR A 165 -12.42 25.63 -4.01
N VAL A 166 -12.01 24.43 -4.46
CA VAL A 166 -12.70 23.17 -4.15
C VAL A 166 -12.70 22.92 -2.65
N GLU A 167 -11.55 22.98 -1.99
CA GLU A 167 -11.40 22.75 -0.55
C GLU A 167 -12.27 23.72 0.27
N GLU A 168 -12.20 25.02 -0.03
CA GLU A 168 -12.95 26.06 0.66
C GLU A 168 -14.47 25.86 0.48
N THR A 169 -14.90 25.50 -0.74
CA THR A 169 -16.31 25.22 -1.01
C THR A 169 -16.79 24.03 -0.20
N LEU A 170 -16.05 22.92 -0.23
CA LEU A 170 -16.40 21.72 0.53
C LEU A 170 -16.45 22.01 2.03
N GLN A 171 -15.51 22.79 2.57
CA GLN A 171 -15.55 23.19 3.98
C GLN A 171 -16.80 24.03 4.32
N LYS A 172 -17.10 25.04 3.51
CA LYS A 172 -18.27 25.94 3.70
C LYS A 172 -19.60 25.19 3.57
N ASN A 173 -19.67 24.25 2.63
CA ASN A 173 -20.88 23.52 2.28
C ASN A 173 -20.92 22.12 2.92
N ARG A 174 -20.21 21.89 4.04
CA ARG A 174 -20.26 20.64 4.82
C ARG A 174 -19.99 19.37 3.99
N GLY A 175 -19.00 19.44 3.11
CA GLY A 175 -18.55 18.36 2.22
C GLY A 175 -19.34 18.24 0.92
N GLN A 176 -20.13 19.26 0.54
CA GLN A 176 -20.96 19.26 -0.66
C GLN A 176 -20.45 20.29 -1.68
N LEU A 177 -20.41 19.95 -2.97
CA LEU A 177 -20.07 20.93 -4.02
C LEU A 177 -21.22 21.92 -4.25
N VAL A 178 -22.45 21.41 -4.35
CA VAL A 178 -23.67 22.21 -4.49
C VAL A 178 -24.40 22.23 -3.15
N ALA A 179 -24.55 23.42 -2.56
CA ALA A 179 -25.13 23.57 -1.24
C ALA A 179 -26.55 22.97 -1.16
N GLY A 180 -26.81 22.15 -0.14
CA GLY A 180 -28.11 21.55 0.10
C GLY A 180 -28.33 20.21 -0.61
N TYR A 181 -27.35 19.72 -1.37
CA TYR A 181 -27.41 18.43 -2.05
C TYR A 181 -26.24 17.55 -1.63
N ASP A 182 -26.53 16.34 -1.15
CA ASP A 182 -25.50 15.43 -0.64
C ASP A 182 -24.55 14.91 -1.74
N PHE A 183 -25.07 14.78 -2.95
CA PHE A 183 -24.38 14.33 -4.14
C PHE A 183 -25.14 14.83 -5.37
N THR A 184 -24.41 15.17 -6.43
CA THR A 184 -24.94 15.75 -7.67
C THR A 184 -24.15 15.27 -8.88
N ALA A 185 -24.63 15.56 -10.09
CA ALA A 185 -23.86 15.32 -11.31
C ALA A 185 -22.54 16.12 -11.39
N ALA A 186 -22.42 17.24 -10.65
CA ALA A 186 -21.15 17.94 -10.50
C ALA A 186 -20.09 17.07 -9.83
N ASP A 187 -20.48 16.22 -8.87
CA ASP A 187 -19.54 15.31 -8.20
C ASP A 187 -18.98 14.27 -9.17
N CYS A 188 -19.81 13.72 -10.06
CA CYS A 188 -19.36 12.84 -11.14
C CYS A 188 -18.32 13.54 -12.04
N ALA A 189 -18.58 14.78 -12.44
CA ALA A 189 -17.69 15.57 -13.30
C ALA A 189 -16.37 15.94 -12.60
N MET A 190 -16.45 16.36 -11.34
CA MET A 190 -15.33 16.86 -10.57
C MET A 190 -14.41 15.75 -10.08
N LEU A 191 -14.95 14.60 -9.65
CA LEU A 191 -14.16 13.51 -9.06
C LEU A 191 -13.02 13.10 -9.97
N VAL A 192 -13.34 12.75 -11.23
CA VAL A 192 -12.33 12.30 -12.21
C VAL A 192 -11.31 13.39 -12.50
N SER A 193 -11.72 14.66 -12.48
CA SER A 193 -10.83 15.79 -12.77
C SER A 193 -9.82 16.02 -11.64
N VAL A 194 -10.30 16.08 -10.39
CA VAL A 194 -9.45 16.26 -9.21
C VAL A 194 -8.54 15.05 -9.01
N ASP A 195 -9.08 13.83 -9.16
CA ASP A 195 -8.31 12.60 -9.01
C ASP A 195 -7.21 12.50 -10.07
N MET A 196 -7.51 12.81 -11.33
CA MET A 196 -6.51 12.79 -12.39
C MET A 196 -5.44 13.88 -12.21
N VAL A 197 -5.81 15.08 -11.77
CA VAL A 197 -4.84 16.12 -11.38
C VAL A 197 -3.94 15.62 -10.27
N TRP A 198 -4.49 15.00 -9.23
CA TRP A 198 -3.69 14.47 -8.14
C TRP A 198 -2.69 13.41 -8.61
N HIS A 199 -3.12 12.49 -9.49
CA HIS A 199 -2.23 11.50 -10.09
C HIS A 199 -1.11 12.14 -10.92
N ILE A 200 -1.40 13.20 -11.70
CA ILE A 200 -0.39 13.97 -12.44
C ILE A 200 0.65 14.56 -11.48
N LEU A 201 0.20 15.16 -10.38
CA LEU A 201 1.10 15.74 -9.38
C LEU A 201 1.95 14.66 -8.69
N CYS A 202 1.38 13.49 -8.45
CA CYS A 202 2.07 12.32 -7.87
C CYS A 202 3.11 11.67 -8.81
N LEU A 203 3.19 12.07 -10.09
CA LEU A 203 4.32 11.70 -10.97
C LEU A 203 5.65 12.35 -10.55
N LYS A 204 5.59 13.38 -9.70
CA LYS A 204 6.75 14.12 -9.18
C LYS A 204 6.91 13.89 -7.68
N SER A 205 8.08 14.28 -7.16
CA SER A 205 8.42 14.08 -5.75
C SER A 205 7.51 14.91 -4.83
N GLU A 206 7.42 14.50 -3.57
CA GLU A 206 6.77 15.30 -2.53
C GLU A 206 7.44 16.66 -2.36
N GLN A 207 8.77 16.71 -2.41
CA GLN A 207 9.53 17.97 -2.36
C GLN A 207 9.13 18.91 -3.51
N TRP A 208 9.02 18.39 -4.74
CA TRP A 208 8.59 19.18 -5.90
C TRP A 208 7.19 19.78 -5.70
N ARG A 209 6.25 18.98 -5.18
CA ARG A 209 4.88 19.45 -4.87
C ARG A 209 4.90 20.49 -3.76
N SER A 210 5.68 20.25 -2.69
CA SER A 210 5.84 21.17 -1.57
C SER A 210 6.41 22.51 -2.01
N ASN A 211 7.41 22.52 -2.88
CA ASN A 211 8.03 23.75 -3.42
C ASN A 211 7.03 24.59 -4.22
N LEU A 212 6.10 23.93 -4.90
CA LEU A 212 5.03 24.59 -5.66
C LEU A 212 3.78 24.88 -4.82
N GLY A 213 3.75 24.43 -3.55
CA GLY A 213 2.60 24.56 -2.66
C GLY A 213 1.36 23.82 -3.19
N LEU A 214 1.56 22.63 -3.75
CA LEU A 214 0.52 21.79 -4.35
C LEU A 214 0.15 20.67 -3.39
N GLU A 215 -1.05 20.75 -2.82
CA GLU A 215 -1.56 19.76 -1.87
C GLU A 215 -3.07 19.57 -2.03
N LEU A 216 -3.56 18.40 -1.65
CA LEU A 216 -4.98 18.16 -1.45
C LEU A 216 -5.35 18.38 0.01
N GLY A 217 -6.30 19.28 0.23
CA GLY A 217 -6.87 19.54 1.54
C GLY A 217 -7.72 18.39 2.08
N PRO A 218 -7.95 18.35 3.41
CA PRO A 218 -8.67 17.27 4.07
C PRO A 218 -10.14 17.14 3.63
N ALA A 219 -10.84 18.25 3.36
CA ALA A 219 -12.24 18.18 2.93
C ALA A 219 -12.35 17.59 1.51
N THR A 220 -11.41 17.96 0.63
CA THR A 220 -11.29 17.41 -0.72
C THR A 220 -11.01 15.92 -0.69
N LYS A 221 -10.06 15.47 0.15
CA LYS A 221 -9.79 14.03 0.33
C LYS A 221 -11.01 13.26 0.83
N ALA A 222 -11.70 13.78 1.86
CA ALA A 222 -12.90 13.15 2.40
C ALA A 222 -14.05 13.09 1.37
N TRP A 223 -14.22 14.14 0.56
CA TRP A 223 -15.19 14.17 -0.53
C TRP A 223 -14.86 13.18 -1.64
N MET A 224 -13.59 13.08 -2.05
CA MET A 224 -13.15 12.07 -3.02
C MET A 224 -13.44 10.65 -2.51
N ASP A 225 -13.06 10.35 -1.26
CA ASP A 225 -13.32 9.06 -0.62
C ASP A 225 -14.82 8.74 -0.58
N LYS A 226 -15.65 9.74 -0.26
CA LYS A 226 -17.12 9.60 -0.26
C LYS A 226 -17.61 9.20 -1.64
N CYS A 227 -17.18 9.90 -2.69
CA CYS A 227 -17.60 9.62 -4.06
C CYS A 227 -17.13 8.23 -4.53
N MET A 228 -15.87 7.87 -4.25
CA MET A 228 -15.30 6.57 -4.66
C MET A 228 -15.95 5.38 -3.93
N LYS A 229 -16.50 5.59 -2.73
CA LYS A 229 -17.22 4.55 -1.98
C LYS A 229 -18.63 4.29 -2.53
N ARG A 230 -19.16 5.13 -3.42
CA ARG A 230 -20.52 4.98 -3.94
C ARG A 230 -20.67 3.70 -4.76
N PRO A 231 -21.78 2.94 -4.62
CA PRO A 231 -22.01 1.72 -5.39
C PRO A 231 -21.96 1.94 -6.91
N ALA A 232 -22.50 3.06 -7.40
CA ALA A 232 -22.49 3.41 -8.81
C ALA A 232 -21.09 3.68 -9.35
N PHE A 233 -20.20 4.31 -8.57
CA PHE A 233 -18.80 4.48 -8.97
C PHE A 233 -18.10 3.12 -9.09
N ARG A 234 -18.30 2.23 -8.11
CA ARG A 234 -17.76 0.87 -8.17
C ARG A 234 -18.31 0.07 -9.36
N ALA A 235 -19.58 0.29 -9.72
CA ALA A 235 -20.17 -0.32 -10.90
C ALA A 235 -19.57 0.23 -12.20
N ALA A 236 -19.32 1.53 -12.28
CA ALA A 236 -18.62 2.15 -13.39
C ALA A 236 -17.19 1.59 -13.57
N LEU A 237 -16.44 1.42 -12.48
CA LEU A 237 -15.11 0.80 -12.51
C LEU A 237 -15.14 -0.66 -13.02
N ARG A 238 -16.13 -1.46 -12.61
CA ARG A 238 -16.30 -2.82 -13.15
C ARG A 238 -16.56 -2.81 -14.66
N LYS A 239 -17.36 -1.86 -15.15
CA LYS A 239 -17.65 -1.70 -16.58
C LYS A 239 -16.45 -1.17 -17.38
N GLU A 240 -15.57 -0.40 -16.75
CA GLU A 240 -14.28 0.01 -17.30
C GLU A 240 -13.26 -1.15 -17.35
N GLY A 241 -13.55 -2.29 -16.70
CA GLY A 241 -12.67 -3.45 -16.66
C GLY A 241 -11.59 -3.37 -15.58
N VAL A 242 -11.78 -2.51 -14.58
CA VAL A 242 -10.90 -2.42 -13.40
C VAL A 242 -11.19 -3.61 -12.46
N PRO A 243 -10.20 -4.46 -12.12
CA PRO A 243 -10.38 -5.59 -11.22
C PRO A 243 -10.95 -5.22 -9.85
N GLU A 244 -11.83 -6.08 -9.30
CA GLU A 244 -12.35 -5.89 -7.95
C GLU A 244 -11.22 -5.89 -6.91
N GLY A 245 -11.21 -4.86 -6.05
CA GLY A 245 -10.18 -4.67 -5.03
C GLY A 245 -9.00 -3.78 -5.44
N GLN A 246 -8.92 -3.34 -6.70
CA GLN A 246 -7.97 -2.30 -7.11
C GLN A 246 -8.43 -0.92 -6.62
N SER A 247 -7.68 -0.33 -5.68
CA SER A 247 -8.03 0.97 -5.07
C SER A 247 -7.61 2.17 -5.93
N ASP A 248 -6.52 2.04 -6.70
CA ASP A 248 -6.06 3.05 -7.65
C ASP A 248 -6.43 2.61 -9.08
N TRP A 249 -7.55 3.15 -9.56
CA TRP A 249 -8.11 2.83 -10.86
C TRP A 249 -7.40 3.55 -12.03
N LEU A 250 -6.61 4.60 -11.76
CA LEU A 250 -5.86 5.36 -12.77
C LEU A 250 -4.39 4.91 -12.92
N ALA A 251 -3.90 4.04 -12.04
CA ALA A 251 -2.53 3.49 -12.08
C ALA A 251 -2.11 3.01 -13.48
N ALA A 252 -2.97 2.27 -14.17
CA ALA A 252 -2.68 1.71 -15.50
C ALA A 252 -2.63 2.78 -16.62
N TYR A 253 -3.23 3.95 -16.41
CA TYR A 253 -3.17 5.08 -17.35
C TYR A 253 -1.81 5.80 -17.26
N PHE A 254 -1.29 5.96 -16.05
CA PHE A 254 -0.04 6.66 -15.79
C PHE A 254 1.22 5.76 -15.87
N GLY A 255 1.07 4.43 -15.85
CA GLY A 255 2.16 3.48 -16.06
C GLY A 255 2.33 3.03 -17.52
N GLY A 256 3.29 3.61 -18.27
CA GLY A 256 3.71 3.08 -19.57
C GLY A 256 4.76 3.88 -20.36
N ALA A 257 5.91 3.23 -20.61
CA ALA A 257 7.00 3.49 -21.58
C ALA A 257 8.03 4.63 -21.32
N ASN A 258 9.29 4.22 -21.14
CA ASN A 258 10.56 4.97 -20.96
C ASN A 258 10.76 5.76 -19.66
N SER A 259 11.21 5.05 -18.62
CA SER A 259 12.08 5.59 -17.56
C SER A 259 13.27 4.66 -17.29
N ALA A 260 14.01 4.32 -18.35
CA ALA A 260 15.41 3.99 -18.19
C ALA A 260 16.16 5.33 -17.96
N SER A 261 16.89 5.44 -16.85
CA SER A 261 17.67 6.61 -16.39
C SER A 261 16.91 7.78 -15.73
N SER A 262 16.11 7.47 -14.69
CA SER A 262 15.97 8.29 -13.46
C SER A 262 15.13 7.51 -12.45
N SER A 263 15.68 6.37 -12.02
CA SER A 263 15.04 5.45 -11.09
C SER A 263 15.22 5.92 -9.64
N GLN A 264 14.29 6.74 -9.14
CA GLN A 264 13.87 6.66 -7.74
C GLN A 264 12.36 6.87 -7.67
N ALA A 265 11.67 5.76 -7.93
CA ALA A 265 10.22 5.59 -7.87
C ALA A 265 9.65 5.98 -6.50
N CYS A 266 8.41 6.48 -6.50
CA CYS A 266 7.49 6.16 -5.42
C CYS A 266 7.39 4.62 -5.41
N LYS A 267 8.20 3.98 -4.56
CA LYS A 267 8.08 2.55 -4.30
C LYS A 267 6.65 2.35 -3.82
N LYS A 268 5.90 1.41 -4.41
CA LYS A 268 4.79 0.77 -3.71
C LYS A 268 5.28 0.56 -2.28
N ALA A 269 4.60 1.14 -1.29
CA ALA A 269 4.98 0.95 0.10
C ALA A 269 5.07 -0.55 0.30
N ARG A 270 6.30 -1.04 0.52
CA ARG A 270 6.54 -2.44 0.83
C ARG A 270 5.61 -2.74 2.00
N LYS A 271 4.75 -3.75 1.89
CA LYS A 271 3.95 -4.16 3.04
C LYS A 271 4.83 -4.99 3.97
N SER A 272 4.77 -4.75 5.28
CA SER A 272 5.47 -5.58 6.27
C SER A 272 5.07 -7.04 6.12
N LEU A 273 6.05 -7.93 6.18
CA LEU A 273 5.84 -9.37 6.04
C LEU A 273 5.94 -10.08 7.39
N PHE A 274 5.29 -11.24 7.47
CA PHE A 274 5.63 -12.24 8.47
C PHE A 274 6.96 -12.92 8.12
N ARG A 275 7.84 -13.04 9.11
CA ARG A 275 9.09 -13.82 9.05
C ARG A 275 9.03 -14.98 10.05
N PRO A 276 9.17 -16.24 9.61
CA PRO A 276 9.06 -17.37 10.53
C PRO A 276 10.33 -17.56 11.37
N CYS A 277 10.18 -18.13 12.58
CA CYS A 277 11.30 -18.44 13.46
C CYS A 277 11.30 -19.92 13.91
N ILE A 278 12.48 -20.44 14.24
CA ILE A 278 12.68 -21.73 14.91
C ILE A 278 13.71 -21.54 16.02
N ASP A 279 13.23 -21.47 17.25
CA ASP A 279 14.09 -21.33 18.43
C ASP A 279 14.45 -22.71 18.98
N LEU A 280 15.76 -22.96 19.11
CA LEU A 280 16.32 -24.24 19.52
C LEU A 280 16.97 -24.14 20.89
N HIS A 281 16.61 -25.03 21.79
CA HIS A 281 17.28 -25.16 23.07
C HIS A 281 17.33 -26.63 23.49
N GLU A 282 18.54 -27.14 23.72
CA GLU A 282 18.80 -28.58 23.96
C GLU A 282 18.39 -29.47 22.77
N GLY A 283 18.58 -28.97 21.54
CA GLY A 283 18.31 -29.72 20.31
C GLY A 283 16.83 -29.85 19.92
N VAL A 284 15.92 -29.24 20.69
CA VAL A 284 14.48 -29.25 20.45
C VAL A 284 13.94 -27.85 20.23
N VAL A 285 12.87 -27.75 19.44
CA VAL A 285 12.18 -26.47 19.19
C VAL A 285 11.42 -26.07 20.45
N LYS A 286 11.76 -24.89 20.99
CA LYS A 286 11.16 -24.36 22.22
C LYS A 286 10.86 -22.88 22.07
N GLN A 287 9.71 -22.47 22.58
CA GLN A 287 9.37 -21.06 22.73
C GLN A 287 9.60 -20.64 24.19
N ILE A 288 10.42 -19.61 24.40
CA ILE A 288 10.85 -19.14 25.73
C ILE A 288 10.30 -17.75 26.03
N VAL A 289 10.21 -17.41 27.32
CA VAL A 289 9.92 -16.04 27.76
C VAL A 289 11.22 -15.28 28.01
N GLY A 290 11.36 -14.08 27.42
CA GLY A 290 12.52 -13.22 27.55
C GLY A 290 12.91 -12.96 29.01
N GLY A 291 14.21 -12.99 29.29
CA GLY A 291 14.77 -12.66 30.62
C GLY A 291 14.66 -13.78 31.68
N THR A 292 14.16 -14.98 31.35
CA THR A 292 14.06 -16.11 32.29
C THR A 292 15.19 -17.14 32.19
N LEU A 293 16.10 -16.99 31.22
CA LEU A 293 17.30 -17.83 31.14
C LEU A 293 18.31 -17.42 32.23
N THR A 294 18.66 -18.35 33.10
CA THR A 294 19.85 -18.31 33.95
C THR A 294 20.77 -19.49 33.60
N ASP A 295 22.02 -19.48 34.07
CA ASP A 295 22.96 -20.61 33.85
C ASP A 295 22.55 -21.91 34.57
N THR A 296 21.49 -21.83 35.38
CA THR A 296 20.87 -22.96 36.06
C THR A 296 19.52 -23.26 35.41
N ASP A 297 19.36 -24.46 34.84
CA ASP A 297 18.15 -24.92 34.13
C ASP A 297 16.83 -24.80 34.93
N SER A 298 16.90 -24.56 36.24
CA SER A 298 15.74 -24.56 37.15
C SER A 298 14.80 -23.35 37.06
N THR A 299 15.11 -22.30 36.29
CA THR A 299 14.25 -21.09 36.20
C THR A 299 13.67 -20.81 34.81
N LEU A 300 13.95 -21.66 33.81
CA LEU A 300 13.50 -21.44 32.44
C LEU A 300 11.97 -21.57 32.33
N LYS A 301 11.27 -20.46 32.03
CA LYS A 301 9.86 -20.52 31.67
C LYS A 301 9.73 -20.79 30.17
N THR A 302 9.21 -21.97 29.84
CA THR A 302 8.90 -22.37 28.46
C THR A 302 7.41 -22.22 28.23
N ASN A 303 7.04 -21.57 27.12
CA ASN A 303 5.65 -21.51 26.66
C ASN A 303 5.27 -22.80 25.93
N PHE A 304 6.24 -23.43 25.25
CA PHE A 304 6.03 -24.63 24.47
C PHE A 304 7.32 -25.41 24.21
N VAL A 305 7.20 -26.74 24.13
CA VAL A 305 8.23 -27.65 23.62
C VAL A 305 7.59 -28.46 22.50
N ALA A 306 8.12 -28.36 21.28
CA ALA A 306 7.53 -29.03 20.14
C ALA A 306 7.77 -30.54 20.16
N THR A 307 6.77 -31.29 19.72
CA THR A 307 6.87 -32.73 19.43
C THR A 307 7.49 -33.00 18.05
N HIS A 308 7.41 -32.04 17.14
CA HIS A 308 7.95 -32.13 15.79
C HIS A 308 9.41 -31.66 15.73
N SER A 309 10.17 -32.21 14.78
CA SER A 309 11.58 -31.86 14.60
C SER A 309 11.77 -30.46 13.98
N PRO A 310 12.94 -29.82 14.15
CA PRO A 310 13.26 -28.57 13.47
C PRO A 310 13.13 -28.64 11.94
N ALA A 311 13.50 -29.78 11.34
CA ALA A 311 13.36 -30.05 9.92
C ALA A 311 11.89 -30.07 9.46
N HIS A 312 10.96 -30.50 10.31
CA HIS A 312 9.53 -30.46 10.03
C HIS A 312 9.04 -29.02 9.85
N PHE A 313 9.36 -28.12 10.79
CA PHE A 313 8.99 -26.70 10.69
C PHE A 313 9.64 -26.01 9.49
N ALA A 314 10.93 -26.27 9.22
CA ALA A 314 11.59 -25.75 8.03
C ALA A 314 10.95 -26.23 6.73
N SER A 315 10.53 -27.50 6.66
CA SER A 315 9.79 -28.05 5.52
C SER A 315 8.41 -27.41 5.36
N LEU A 316 7.72 -27.16 6.47
CA LEU A 316 6.43 -26.46 6.47
C LEU A 316 6.59 -25.03 5.92
N TYR A 317 7.58 -24.28 6.39
CA TYR A 317 7.86 -22.93 5.88
C TYR A 317 8.24 -22.93 4.40
N ARG A 318 8.99 -23.94 3.95
CA ARG A 318 9.31 -24.14 2.54
C ARG A 318 8.08 -24.38 1.68
N GLN A 319 7.12 -25.19 2.14
CA GLN A 319 5.87 -25.46 1.41
C GLN A 319 5.09 -24.16 1.15
N HIS A 320 5.10 -23.24 2.11
CA HIS A 320 4.46 -21.93 2.01
C HIS A 320 5.38 -20.82 1.46
N LYS A 321 6.62 -21.14 1.07
CA LYS A 321 7.61 -20.18 0.53
C LYS A 321 7.89 -18.98 1.47
N LEU A 322 7.88 -19.20 2.78
CA LEU A 322 8.08 -18.16 3.79
C LEU A 322 9.57 -17.83 4.00
N THR A 323 10.14 -16.98 3.14
CA THR A 323 11.58 -16.68 3.12
C THR A 323 12.02 -15.69 4.22
N GLY A 324 13.33 -15.56 4.44
CA GLY A 324 13.91 -14.65 5.44
C GLY A 324 13.62 -15.03 6.88
N GLY A 325 13.15 -16.26 7.11
CA GLY A 325 12.99 -16.82 8.44
C GLY A 325 14.32 -17.17 9.09
N HIS A 326 14.32 -17.38 10.39
CA HIS A 326 15.55 -17.62 11.15
C HIS A 326 15.47 -18.79 12.11
N VAL A 327 16.59 -19.49 12.26
CA VAL A 327 16.81 -20.54 13.27
C VAL A 327 17.76 -19.99 14.32
N ILE A 328 17.33 -19.91 15.59
CA ILE A 328 18.13 -19.34 16.68
C ILE A 328 18.54 -20.45 17.64
N LYS A 329 19.86 -20.62 17.82
CA LYS A 329 20.44 -21.56 18.78
C LYS A 329 20.60 -20.89 20.15
N LEU A 330 19.78 -21.29 21.10
CA LEU A 330 19.78 -20.79 22.47
C LEU A 330 20.60 -21.74 23.36
N GLY A 331 21.89 -21.43 23.51
CA GLY A 331 22.82 -22.24 24.28
C GLY A 331 23.47 -23.39 23.50
N PRO A 332 24.18 -24.29 24.19
CA PRO A 332 24.90 -25.41 23.56
C PRO A 332 23.95 -26.49 23.01
N ARG A 333 24.52 -27.50 22.34
CA ARG A 333 23.82 -28.72 21.87
C ARG A 333 22.69 -28.50 20.86
N ASN A 334 22.75 -27.41 20.08
CA ASN A 334 21.74 -27.09 19.06
C ASN A 334 22.24 -27.30 17.61
N ASP A 335 23.52 -27.60 17.39
CA ASP A 335 24.10 -27.60 16.05
C ASP A 335 23.53 -28.69 15.13
N GLU A 336 23.27 -29.88 15.64
CA GLU A 336 22.64 -30.97 14.87
C GLU A 336 21.21 -30.59 14.47
N ALA A 337 20.43 -30.07 15.42
CA ALA A 337 19.06 -29.59 15.21
C ALA A 337 18.99 -28.42 14.21
N ALA A 338 19.89 -27.45 14.33
CA ALA A 338 19.98 -26.33 13.40
C ALA A 338 20.41 -26.80 12.00
N THR A 339 21.36 -27.74 11.92
CA THR A 339 21.77 -28.36 10.64
C THR A 339 20.59 -29.04 9.97
N ALA A 340 19.78 -29.79 10.73
CA ALA A 340 18.58 -30.45 10.21
C ALA A 340 17.56 -29.44 9.65
N ALA A 341 17.36 -28.29 10.31
CA ALA A 341 16.46 -27.24 9.83
C ALA A 341 16.95 -26.60 8.52
N VAL A 342 18.20 -26.11 8.47
CA VAL A 342 18.72 -25.45 7.26
C VAL A 342 18.92 -26.42 6.09
N SER A 343 19.15 -27.71 6.36
CA SER A 343 19.24 -28.75 5.32
C SER A 343 17.89 -29.11 4.72
N ALA A 344 16.79 -28.98 5.49
CA ALA A 344 15.44 -29.26 5.00
C ALA A 344 14.95 -28.19 4.00
N TRP A 345 15.48 -26.96 4.12
CA TRP A 345 15.27 -25.88 3.16
C TRP A 345 16.58 -25.13 2.86
N PRO A 346 17.43 -25.69 1.96
CA PRO A 346 18.67 -25.05 1.59
C PRO A 346 18.45 -23.65 1.01
N GLN A 347 19.21 -22.69 1.53
CA GLN A 347 19.12 -21.26 1.20
C GLN A 347 17.73 -20.64 1.46
N GLY A 348 16.95 -21.20 2.37
CA GLY A 348 15.63 -20.67 2.74
C GLY A 348 15.55 -20.01 4.12
N LEU A 349 16.50 -20.33 5.01
CA LEU A 349 16.51 -19.87 6.40
C LEU A 349 17.89 -19.31 6.78
N HIS A 350 17.87 -18.30 7.64
CA HIS A 350 19.03 -17.79 8.34
C HIS A 350 19.34 -18.63 9.59
N VAL A 351 20.59 -18.61 10.08
CA VAL A 351 20.97 -19.29 11.33
C VAL A 351 21.76 -18.37 12.26
N GLY A 352 21.36 -18.33 13.53
CA GLY A 352 21.96 -17.53 14.59
C GLY A 352 22.26 -18.31 15.86
N GLY A 353 22.94 -17.63 16.80
CA GLY A 353 23.36 -18.19 18.08
C GLY A 353 24.77 -18.78 18.02
N GLY A 354 25.73 -18.10 18.67
CA GLY A 354 27.13 -18.53 18.71
C GLY A 354 27.86 -18.43 17.36
N ILE A 355 27.37 -17.64 16.41
CA ILE A 355 28.05 -17.38 15.14
C ILE A 355 29.29 -16.50 15.38
N ASN A 356 30.42 -16.89 14.83
CA ASN A 356 31.70 -16.19 14.91
C ASN A 356 32.55 -16.44 13.65
N GLY A 357 33.74 -15.84 13.57
CA GLY A 357 34.65 -15.98 12.43
C GLY A 357 35.08 -17.42 12.13
N ASP A 358 35.06 -18.32 13.12
CA ASP A 358 35.50 -19.70 12.94
C ASP A 358 34.42 -20.58 12.28
N ASN A 359 33.14 -20.32 12.56
CA ASN A 359 32.05 -21.20 12.15
C ASN A 359 31.10 -20.62 11.08
N ALA A 360 31.14 -19.31 10.83
CA ALA A 360 30.15 -18.66 9.97
C ALA A 360 30.12 -19.21 8.53
N SER A 361 31.30 -19.48 7.96
CA SER A 361 31.41 -20.04 6.61
C SER A 361 30.86 -21.48 6.53
N GLU A 362 31.03 -22.27 7.59
CA GLU A 362 30.54 -23.64 7.66
C GLU A 362 29.00 -23.68 7.65
N TRP A 363 28.35 -22.76 8.35
CA TRP A 363 26.88 -22.68 8.39
C TRP A 363 26.27 -22.37 7.02
N LEU A 364 26.92 -21.54 6.22
CA LEU A 364 26.51 -21.28 4.84
C LEU A 364 26.67 -22.52 3.96
N GLN A 365 27.76 -23.28 4.14
CA GLN A 365 27.98 -24.55 3.43
C GLN A 365 26.95 -25.61 3.81
N LYS A 366 26.48 -25.62 5.07
CA LYS A 366 25.39 -26.49 5.55
C LYS A 366 24.00 -26.14 5.01
N GLY A 367 23.87 -25.02 4.30
CA GLY A 367 22.62 -24.64 3.62
C GLY A 367 21.89 -23.44 4.21
N ALA A 368 22.45 -22.74 5.19
CA ALA A 368 21.88 -21.46 5.62
C ALA A 368 21.96 -20.42 4.49
N GLU A 369 20.92 -19.61 4.31
CA GLU A 369 20.93 -18.49 3.35
C GLU A 369 21.89 -17.39 3.83
N LYS A 370 21.79 -17.06 5.12
CA LYS A 370 22.63 -16.08 5.82
C LYS A 370 22.95 -16.55 7.22
N VAL A 371 24.00 -16.00 7.80
CA VAL A 371 24.34 -16.18 9.21
C VAL A 371 23.99 -14.93 10.01
N ILE A 372 23.54 -15.13 11.23
CA ILE A 372 23.12 -14.08 12.15
C ILE A 372 24.14 -13.97 13.28
N VAL A 373 24.88 -12.86 13.31
CA VAL A 373 25.85 -12.58 14.37
C VAL A 373 25.20 -11.80 15.51
N THR A 374 25.52 -12.19 16.74
CA THR A 374 24.99 -11.60 17.98
C THR A 374 26.13 -11.12 18.88
N SER A 375 26.41 -11.82 19.98
CA SER A 375 27.35 -11.46 21.05
C SER A 375 28.82 -11.41 20.60
N TYR A 376 29.19 -12.05 19.48
CA TYR A 376 30.55 -12.01 18.95
C TYR A 376 31.03 -10.58 18.67
N LEU A 377 30.12 -9.66 18.32
CA LEU A 377 30.45 -8.25 18.06
C LEU A 377 30.75 -7.44 19.31
N PHE A 378 30.54 -7.99 20.51
CA PHE A 378 30.62 -7.26 21.77
C PHE A 378 31.60 -7.89 22.78
N PRO A 379 32.89 -8.03 22.44
CA PRO A 379 33.89 -8.49 23.42
C PRO A 379 33.88 -7.58 24.67
N GLN A 380 33.72 -8.19 25.84
CA GLN A 380 33.63 -7.48 27.13
C GLN A 380 32.57 -6.35 27.12
N CYS A 381 31.42 -6.60 26.49
CA CYS A 381 30.29 -5.66 26.38
C CYS A 381 30.62 -4.37 25.61
N LYS A 382 31.68 -4.37 24.80
CA LYS A 382 32.08 -3.25 23.94
C LYS A 382 31.96 -3.59 22.47
N PHE A 383 31.30 -2.73 21.69
CA PHE A 383 31.19 -2.95 20.26
C PHE A 383 32.57 -2.98 19.57
N SER A 384 32.78 -3.99 18.72
CA SER A 384 33.99 -4.16 17.91
C SER A 384 33.64 -4.08 16.42
N LEU A 385 33.96 -2.92 15.81
CA LEU A 385 33.83 -2.72 14.37
C LEU A 385 34.72 -3.67 13.56
N GLU A 386 35.94 -3.92 14.07
CA GLU A 386 36.90 -4.86 13.47
C GLU A 386 36.29 -6.25 13.27
N ARG A 387 35.68 -6.83 14.32
CA ARG A 387 35.02 -8.14 14.23
C ARG A 387 33.88 -8.17 13.21
N LEU A 388 33.12 -7.08 13.11
CA LEU A 388 32.04 -6.96 12.12
C LEU A 388 32.61 -6.90 10.70
N GLN A 389 33.69 -6.13 10.48
CA GLN A 389 34.36 -5.99 9.20
C GLN A 389 34.98 -7.32 8.74
N ASP A 390 35.69 -8.00 9.64
CA ASP A 390 36.32 -9.30 9.37
C ASP A 390 35.26 -10.34 8.97
N LEU A 391 34.19 -10.44 9.76
CA LEU A 391 33.10 -11.38 9.48
C LEU A 391 32.42 -11.04 8.14
N SER A 392 32.13 -9.77 7.89
CA SER A 392 31.52 -9.30 6.64
C SER A 392 32.41 -9.59 5.42
N ALA A 393 33.72 -9.40 5.54
CA ALA A 393 34.69 -9.72 4.50
C ALA A 393 34.75 -11.24 4.24
N GLN A 394 34.66 -12.06 5.30
CA GLN A 394 34.73 -13.51 5.20
C GLN A 394 33.48 -14.13 4.54
N VAL A 395 32.27 -13.77 4.99
CA VAL A 395 31.04 -14.39 4.50
C VAL A 395 30.35 -13.64 3.35
N GLY A 396 30.74 -12.38 3.18
CA GLY A 396 30.11 -11.40 2.29
C GLY A 396 28.93 -10.69 2.96
N LYS A 397 28.88 -9.36 2.84
CA LYS A 397 27.80 -8.50 3.36
C LYS A 397 26.38 -9.03 3.09
N GLN A 398 26.13 -9.55 1.88
CA GLN A 398 24.82 -10.07 1.46
C GLN A 398 24.36 -11.33 2.22
N ARG A 399 25.27 -12.00 2.94
CA ARG A 399 25.00 -13.21 3.73
C ARG A 399 25.22 -13.03 5.23
N LEU A 400 25.35 -11.77 5.66
CA LEU A 400 25.46 -11.41 7.07
C LEU A 400 24.21 -10.64 7.52
N VAL A 401 23.65 -11.10 8.63
CA VAL A 401 22.59 -10.45 9.41
C VAL A 401 23.17 -10.07 10.76
N VAL A 402 22.88 -8.87 11.26
CA VAL A 402 23.23 -8.48 12.63
C VAL A 402 21.98 -8.52 13.49
N ASP A 403 22.02 -9.29 14.57
CA ASP A 403 20.99 -9.27 15.60
C ASP A 403 21.32 -8.19 16.63
N VAL A 404 20.48 -7.17 16.67
CA VAL A 404 20.58 -6.02 17.57
C VAL A 404 19.50 -6.17 18.62
N SER A 405 19.79 -7.02 19.59
CA SER A 405 18.87 -7.28 20.67
C SER A 405 19.00 -6.24 21.76
N CYS A 406 17.89 -5.71 22.27
CA CYS A 406 17.92 -4.52 23.10
C CYS A 406 16.93 -4.53 24.26
N ARG A 407 17.22 -3.70 25.26
CA ARG A 407 16.36 -3.40 26.40
C ARG A 407 16.16 -1.90 26.55
N LYS A 408 14.97 -1.51 26.99
CA LYS A 408 14.62 -0.12 27.24
C LYS A 408 15.24 0.36 28.56
N LYS A 409 15.88 1.53 28.53
CA LYS A 409 16.48 2.20 29.68
C LYS A 409 16.14 3.70 29.62
N GLY A 410 15.05 4.07 30.30
CA GLY A 410 14.45 5.39 30.13
C GLY A 410 13.87 5.51 28.71
N ASP A 411 14.27 6.56 27.99
CA ASP A 411 13.77 6.85 26.64
C ASP A 411 14.70 6.30 25.53
N ARG A 412 15.55 5.33 25.87
CA ARG A 412 16.58 4.77 24.98
C ARG A 412 16.59 3.25 25.02
N TRP A 413 17.05 2.63 23.94
CA TRP A 413 17.27 1.19 23.86
C TRP A 413 18.76 0.91 23.82
N ILE A 414 19.24 0.05 24.72
CA ILE A 414 20.65 -0.34 24.79
C ILE A 414 20.76 -1.78 24.35
N VAL A 415 21.77 -2.07 23.51
CA VAL A 415 22.05 -3.43 23.08
C VAL A 415 22.42 -4.27 24.29
N ALA A 416 21.74 -5.41 24.44
CA ALA A 416 21.94 -6.35 25.53
C ALA A 416 22.48 -7.68 24.97
N MET A 417 23.37 -8.32 25.72
CA MET A 417 23.99 -9.59 25.34
C MET A 417 23.88 -10.61 26.48
N ASN A 418 24.45 -11.81 26.27
CA ASN A 418 24.45 -12.90 27.24
C ASN A 418 23.04 -13.22 27.77
N ARG A 419 22.07 -13.36 26.84
CA ARG A 419 20.64 -13.63 27.15
C ARG A 419 19.99 -12.47 27.91
N TRP A 420 20.27 -11.24 27.48
CA TRP A 420 19.71 -9.98 28.00
C TRP A 420 20.13 -9.57 29.41
N GLN A 421 21.14 -10.25 29.96
CA GLN A 421 21.65 -9.98 31.31
C GLN A 421 22.65 -8.82 31.34
N ASP A 422 23.47 -8.69 30.30
CA ASP A 422 24.54 -7.70 30.23
C ASP A 422 24.19 -6.60 29.23
N MET A 423 24.27 -5.34 29.67
CA MET A 423 24.11 -4.18 28.81
C MET A 423 25.46 -3.78 28.21
N THR A 424 25.49 -3.51 26.91
CA THR A 424 26.69 -3.08 26.19
C THR A 424 26.85 -1.55 26.19
N ASP A 425 27.93 -1.05 25.60
CA ASP A 425 28.16 0.37 25.35
C ASP A 425 27.44 0.93 24.11
N MET A 426 26.72 0.08 23.37
CA MET A 426 26.02 0.47 22.15
C MET A 426 24.53 0.74 22.42
N GLU A 427 24.10 1.94 22.04
CA GLU A 427 22.69 2.32 21.96
C GLU A 427 22.11 1.92 20.60
N VAL A 428 20.84 1.52 20.56
CA VAL A 428 20.09 1.33 19.32
C VAL A 428 19.47 2.65 18.91
N ASN A 429 20.06 3.26 17.89
CA ASN A 429 19.62 4.49 17.26
C ASN A 429 20.05 4.55 15.78
N LYS A 430 19.64 5.60 15.06
CA LYS A 430 19.98 5.77 13.65
C LYS A 430 21.48 5.64 13.35
N GLN A 431 22.34 6.27 14.16
CA GLN A 431 23.78 6.26 13.93
C GLN A 431 24.38 4.85 14.06
N SER A 432 23.99 4.11 15.10
CA SER A 432 24.44 2.73 15.30
C SER A 432 23.96 1.82 14.15
N LEU A 433 22.71 1.97 13.71
CA LEU A 433 22.14 1.15 12.63
C LEU A 433 22.76 1.48 11.28
N ASP A 434 23.01 2.75 10.97
CA ASP A 434 23.72 3.15 9.76
C ASP A 434 25.12 2.53 9.71
N LEU A 435 25.87 2.59 10.81
CA LEU A 435 27.20 1.97 10.93
C LEU A 435 27.16 0.46 10.68
N LEU A 436 26.22 -0.25 11.30
CA LEU A 436 26.08 -1.69 11.11
C LEU A 436 25.65 -2.05 9.67
N ALA A 437 24.79 -1.23 9.05
CA ALA A 437 24.27 -1.43 7.70
C ALA A 437 25.34 -1.30 6.61
N GLU A 438 26.50 -0.70 6.91
CA GLU A 438 27.66 -0.70 6.01
C GLU A 438 28.20 -2.12 5.81
N HIS A 439 28.06 -3.00 6.80
CA HIS A 439 28.71 -4.31 6.85
C HIS A 439 27.76 -5.51 6.86
N CYS A 440 26.45 -5.32 7.02
CA CYS A 440 25.45 -6.39 6.91
C CYS A 440 24.34 -6.05 5.91
N SER A 441 23.55 -7.06 5.53
CA SER A 441 22.46 -6.90 4.56
C SER A 441 21.07 -6.87 5.18
N GLU A 442 20.97 -7.20 6.47
CA GLU A 442 19.70 -7.29 7.17
C GLU A 442 19.89 -7.18 8.69
N PHE A 443 18.86 -6.66 9.37
CA PHE A 443 18.78 -6.63 10.83
C PHE A 443 17.73 -7.58 11.36
N LEU A 444 18.04 -8.20 12.50
CA LEU A 444 17.08 -8.82 13.39
C LEU A 444 17.05 -8.01 14.69
N ILE A 445 15.91 -7.43 15.06
CA ILE A 445 15.79 -6.60 16.27
C ILE A 445 14.95 -7.36 17.29
N HIS A 446 15.60 -7.87 18.33
CA HIS A 446 14.92 -8.50 19.46
C HIS A 446 14.63 -7.47 20.56
N ALA A 447 13.35 -7.28 20.89
CA ALA A 447 12.92 -6.45 22.02
C ALA A 447 12.75 -7.31 23.28
N ALA A 448 13.82 -7.44 24.05
CA ALA A 448 13.91 -8.41 25.15
C ALA A 448 12.88 -8.19 26.27
N ASP A 449 12.41 -6.96 26.48
CA ASP A 449 11.45 -6.63 27.55
C ASP A 449 10.03 -7.13 27.25
N VAL A 450 9.70 -7.44 25.99
CA VAL A 450 8.38 -7.95 25.57
C VAL A 450 8.43 -9.37 24.97
N GLU A 451 9.62 -9.93 24.82
CA GLU A 451 9.86 -11.23 24.17
C GLU A 451 9.13 -12.40 24.86
N GLY A 452 8.40 -13.19 24.06
CA GLY A 452 7.62 -14.34 24.55
C GLY A 452 6.44 -14.03 25.49
N LEU A 453 6.14 -12.76 25.81
CA LEU A 453 5.05 -12.40 26.72
C LEU A 453 3.66 -12.43 26.07
N CYS A 454 3.59 -12.30 24.74
CA CYS A 454 2.32 -12.18 23.99
C CYS A 454 1.41 -11.06 24.54
N GLN A 455 1.99 -9.96 25.04
CA GLN A 455 1.26 -8.82 25.61
C GLN A 455 1.24 -7.59 24.69
N GLY A 456 1.94 -7.65 23.56
CA GLY A 456 2.07 -6.57 22.59
C GLY A 456 3.52 -6.22 22.32
N ILE A 457 3.76 -5.64 21.15
CA ILE A 457 5.06 -5.15 20.69
C ILE A 457 5.47 -3.86 21.42
N ASP A 458 6.76 -3.55 21.42
CA ASP A 458 7.28 -2.22 21.74
C ASP A 458 7.03 -1.28 20.55
N GLN A 459 5.88 -0.60 20.59
CA GLN A 459 5.41 0.25 19.49
C GLN A 459 6.34 1.44 19.23
N GLU A 460 6.92 2.01 20.29
CA GLU A 460 7.82 3.17 20.17
C GLU A 460 9.11 2.75 19.46
N LEU A 461 9.66 1.58 19.82
CA LEU A 461 10.81 1.03 19.11
C LEU A 461 10.48 0.75 17.63
N VAL A 462 9.33 0.17 17.32
CA VAL A 462 8.94 -0.13 15.92
C VAL A 462 8.78 1.14 15.09
N GLU A 463 8.17 2.19 15.65
CA GLU A 463 8.05 3.51 15.00
C GLU A 463 9.44 4.09 14.72
N LYS A 464 10.34 4.06 15.72
CA LYS A 464 11.72 4.49 15.56
C LYS A 464 12.52 3.67 14.54
N LEU A 465 12.33 2.36 14.50
CA LEU A 465 12.93 1.52 13.46
C LEU A 465 12.43 1.94 12.06
N GLY A 466 11.14 2.27 11.90
CA GLY A 466 10.60 2.83 10.66
C GLY A 466 11.27 4.13 10.21
N GLU A 467 11.71 4.95 11.15
CA GLU A 467 12.51 6.16 10.87
C GLU A 467 13.97 5.83 10.52
N TRP A 468 14.58 4.89 11.25
CA TRP A 468 16.04 4.71 11.28
C TRP A 468 16.59 3.71 10.25
N VAL A 469 15.85 2.64 9.94
CA VAL A 469 16.42 1.53 9.14
C VAL A 469 16.47 1.84 7.64
N THR A 470 17.56 1.41 7.01
CA THR A 470 17.83 1.60 5.58
C THR A 470 17.95 0.28 4.81
N ILE A 471 18.07 -0.84 5.52
CA ILE A 471 18.16 -2.21 5.00
C ILE A 471 17.01 -3.06 5.55
N PRO A 472 16.69 -4.23 4.94
CA PRO A 472 15.69 -5.15 5.48
C PRO A 472 15.86 -5.36 6.97
N THR A 473 14.76 -5.24 7.71
CA THR A 473 14.76 -5.34 9.17
C THR A 473 13.57 -6.17 9.60
N THR A 474 13.82 -7.14 10.48
CA THR A 474 12.80 -7.97 11.09
C THR A 474 12.76 -7.68 12.59
N TYR A 475 11.58 -7.34 13.11
CA TYR A 475 11.33 -7.19 14.53
C TYR A 475 10.83 -8.49 15.14
N ALA A 476 11.33 -8.81 16.34
CA ALA A 476 10.93 -9.96 17.14
C ALA A 476 10.74 -9.51 18.60
N GLY A 477 9.55 -9.81 19.15
CA GLY A 477 9.22 -9.53 20.55
C GLY A 477 7.74 -9.19 20.77
N GLY A 478 7.05 -9.96 21.61
CA GLY A 478 5.74 -9.57 22.16
C GLY A 478 4.53 -9.65 21.23
N ALA A 479 4.71 -10.06 19.96
CA ALA A 479 3.61 -10.28 19.02
C ALA A 479 2.59 -11.29 19.57
N ARG A 480 1.31 -10.97 19.44
CA ARG A 480 0.20 -11.64 20.14
C ARG A 480 -0.95 -12.07 19.24
N HIS A 481 -1.28 -11.32 18.19
CA HIS A 481 -2.30 -11.72 17.21
C HIS A 481 -2.05 -11.08 15.84
N ILE A 482 -2.80 -11.49 14.82
CA ILE A 482 -2.62 -11.03 13.43
C ILE A 482 -2.61 -9.49 13.28
N GLY A 483 -3.40 -8.77 14.08
CA GLY A 483 -3.43 -7.30 14.08
C GLY A 483 -2.11 -6.60 14.43
N ASP A 484 -1.13 -7.30 15.02
CA ASP A 484 0.19 -6.71 15.25
C ASP A 484 0.98 -6.55 13.92
N LEU A 485 0.70 -7.34 12.88
CA LEU A 485 1.27 -7.12 11.55
C LEU A 485 0.76 -5.81 10.93
N GLU A 486 -0.54 -5.53 11.05
CA GLU A 486 -1.13 -4.26 10.61
C GLU A 486 -0.55 -3.08 11.40
N LEU A 487 -0.34 -3.27 12.71
CA LEU A 487 0.25 -2.27 13.57
C LEU A 487 1.70 -1.97 13.18
N VAL A 488 2.53 -3.00 12.97
CA VAL A 488 3.92 -2.86 12.53
C VAL A 488 4.00 -2.23 11.14
N ASP A 489 3.15 -2.65 10.20
CA ASP A 489 3.08 -2.08 8.85
C ASP A 489 2.81 -0.57 8.92
N ARG A 490 1.83 -0.17 9.74
CA ARG A 490 1.47 1.24 9.93
C ARG A 490 2.58 2.04 10.61
N LEU A 491 3.12 1.56 11.74
CA LEU A 491 4.12 2.27 12.52
C LEU A 491 5.46 2.40 11.78
N SER A 492 5.85 1.38 11.01
CA SER A 492 7.13 1.36 10.30
C SER A 492 7.05 1.84 8.85
N HIS A 493 5.86 2.22 8.38
CA HIS A 493 5.57 2.45 6.96
C HIS A 493 6.03 1.29 6.07
N GLY A 494 5.83 0.07 6.58
CA GLY A 494 6.14 -1.17 5.87
C GLY A 494 7.63 -1.50 5.73
N LYS A 495 8.50 -0.79 6.44
CA LYS A 495 9.96 -1.01 6.42
C LYS A 495 10.42 -2.13 7.36
N VAL A 496 9.62 -2.48 8.36
CA VAL A 496 9.96 -3.49 9.38
C VAL A 496 9.04 -4.68 9.24
N ASP A 497 9.59 -5.88 9.10
CA ASP A 497 8.83 -7.14 9.13
C ASP A 497 8.61 -7.62 10.58
N LEU A 498 7.70 -8.56 10.80
CA LEU A 498 7.37 -9.07 12.13
C LEU A 498 7.52 -10.59 12.24
N THR A 499 8.10 -11.03 13.36
CA THR A 499 8.22 -12.44 13.74
C THR A 499 7.15 -12.83 14.75
N PHE A 500 6.58 -14.04 14.60
CA PHE A 500 5.70 -14.67 15.58
C PHE A 500 6.31 -15.99 16.05
N GLY A 501 6.50 -16.11 17.36
CA GLY A 501 6.90 -17.33 18.04
C GLY A 501 5.77 -17.87 18.92
N SER A 502 5.83 -17.58 20.22
CA SER A 502 4.91 -18.11 21.26
C SER A 502 3.41 -17.97 20.98
N ALA A 503 2.96 -16.97 20.21
CA ALA A 503 1.55 -16.76 19.89
C ALA A 503 1.02 -17.67 18.76
N LEU A 504 1.91 -18.32 18.01
CA LEU A 504 1.59 -19.08 16.81
C LEU A 504 1.10 -20.50 17.13
N ASP A 505 0.03 -20.92 16.46
CA ASP A 505 -0.63 -22.23 16.64
C ASP A 505 0.29 -23.45 16.47
N ILE A 506 1.20 -23.42 15.50
CA ILE A 506 2.17 -24.53 15.29
C ILE A 506 3.16 -24.67 16.45
N PHE A 507 3.25 -23.65 17.32
CA PHE A 507 3.99 -23.67 18.57
C PHE A 507 3.08 -23.70 19.81
N GLY A 508 1.83 -24.17 19.67
CA GLY A 508 0.88 -24.32 20.77
C GLY A 508 0.24 -23.01 21.26
N GLY A 509 0.49 -21.88 20.58
CA GLY A 509 -0.17 -20.62 20.85
C GLY A 509 -1.62 -20.59 20.32
N THR A 510 -2.40 -19.60 20.77
CA THR A 510 -3.79 -19.40 20.31
C THR A 510 -4.04 -18.00 19.76
N GLY A 511 -2.96 -17.23 19.56
CA GLY A 511 -3.04 -15.82 19.19
C GLY A 511 -3.18 -15.58 17.70
N VAL A 512 -2.54 -16.43 16.89
CA VAL A 512 -2.60 -16.38 15.42
C VAL A 512 -2.31 -17.76 14.83
N THR A 513 -2.90 -18.05 13.68
CA THR A 513 -2.62 -19.29 12.92
C THR A 513 -1.56 -19.08 11.84
N LEU A 514 -0.80 -20.12 11.52
CA LEU A 514 0.14 -20.06 10.39
C LEU A 514 -0.57 -19.71 9.06
N ASP A 515 -1.77 -20.25 8.85
CA ASP A 515 -2.57 -19.97 7.65
C ASP A 515 -2.92 -18.48 7.49
N GLU A 516 -3.25 -17.79 8.59
CA GLU A 516 -3.51 -16.34 8.56
C GLU A 516 -2.26 -15.55 8.16
N LEU A 517 -1.10 -15.95 8.67
CA LEU A 517 0.19 -15.32 8.35
C LEU A 517 0.62 -15.59 6.90
N VAL A 518 0.37 -16.80 6.39
CA VAL A 518 0.62 -17.13 4.98
C VAL A 518 -0.27 -16.29 4.08
N ARG A 519 -1.59 -16.19 4.36
CA ARG A 519 -2.50 -15.34 3.59
C ARG A 519 -2.09 -13.87 3.63
N TRP A 520 -1.58 -13.39 4.76
CA TRP A 520 -1.05 -12.04 4.88
C TRP A 520 0.12 -11.80 3.91
N ASN A 521 1.10 -12.72 3.90
CA ASN A 521 2.25 -12.65 3.00
C ASN A 521 1.85 -12.80 1.53
N ASP A 522 0.95 -13.73 1.19
CA ASP A 522 0.43 -13.89 -0.18
C ASP A 522 -0.27 -12.62 -0.67
N GLY A 523 -1.07 -11.98 0.19
CA GLY A 523 -1.70 -10.69 -0.09
C GLY A 523 -0.70 -9.54 -0.24
N ALA A 524 0.48 -9.64 0.37
CA ALA A 524 1.58 -8.70 0.19
C ALA A 524 2.36 -8.98 -1.12
N HIS A 525 2.57 -10.24 -1.47
CA HIS A 525 3.28 -10.66 -2.68
C HIS A 525 2.46 -10.43 -3.95
N ASN A 526 1.16 -10.66 -3.95
CA ASN A 526 0.27 -10.36 -5.09
C ASN A 526 0.06 -8.86 -5.33
N LYS A 527 0.46 -8.00 -4.38
CA LYS A 527 0.57 -6.55 -4.58
C LYS A 527 1.93 -6.14 -5.16
N ASN A 528 2.94 -7.00 -5.13
CA ASN A 528 4.32 -6.75 -5.54
C ASN A 528 4.75 -7.46 -6.84
N ALA A 529 3.98 -8.45 -7.32
CA ALA A 529 3.98 -8.90 -8.71
C ALA A 529 3.15 -7.96 -9.59
#